data_AF-A0A7S2YKV5-F1
#
_entry.id   AF-A0A7S2YKV5-F1
#
_cell.length_a   1.000
_cell.length_b   1.000
_cell.length_c   1.000
_cell.angle_alpha   90.00
_cell.angle_beta   90.00
_cell.angle_gamma   90.00
#
_symmetry.space_group_name_H-M   'P 1'
#
loop_
_entity.id
_entity.type
_entity.pdbx_description
1 polymer ?
#
loop_
_entity_poly.entity_id
_entity_poly.type
_entity_poly.pdbx_seq_one_letter_code
_entity_poly.pdbx_strand_id
1 'polypeptide(L)'
;MAQAGGAATSGLFLSGTRESGMDVRVGNATAVIAVANVLKTSLGPVGLDKMLVDDIGDVTITNDGATILAQLEVEHPAARLLVDLATLQDKEVGDGTTSVVLLAAELVRRGQDLMKLTGLHPTT
;
A
#
# COMPACT_ATOMS: atom_id res chain seq x y z
N MET A 1 -41.94 -8.39 26.04
CA MET A 1 -40.62 -8.98 25.74
C MET A 1 -39.89 -8.01 24.82
N ALA A 2 -39.26 -6.96 25.35
CA ALA A 2 -37.94 -6.93 26.01
C ALA A 2 -36.77 -7.00 25.00
N GLN A 3 -36.29 -5.80 24.66
CA GLN A 3 -34.88 -5.38 24.52
C GLN A 3 -34.06 -5.77 23.28
N ALA A 4 -33.70 -4.73 22.51
CA ALA A 4 -32.36 -4.51 21.94
C ALA A 4 -32.25 -2.98 21.74
N GLY A 5 -31.56 -2.22 22.58
CA GLY A 5 -30.12 -2.33 22.85
C GLY A 5 -29.43 -1.31 21.94
N GLY A 6 -29.30 -0.07 22.42
CA GLY A 6 -28.93 1.10 21.63
C GLY A 6 -27.57 0.97 20.93
N ALA A 7 -27.53 1.31 19.65
CA ALA A 7 -26.29 1.57 18.95
C ALA A 7 -25.78 2.97 19.36
N ALA A 8 -24.63 2.97 20.05
CA ALA A 8 -23.96 4.17 20.50
C ALA A 8 -23.72 5.16 19.35
N THR A 9 -23.97 6.43 19.63
CA THR A 9 -23.70 7.59 18.78
C THR A 9 -22.23 7.63 18.36
N SER A 10 -21.91 7.11 17.17
CA SER A 10 -20.56 7.16 16.60
C SER A 10 -20.47 8.31 15.59
N GLY A 11 -20.21 9.53 16.08
CA GLY A 11 -19.84 10.73 15.30
C GLY A 11 -20.83 11.20 14.21
N LEU A 12 -21.24 12.47 14.25
CA LEU A 12 -21.93 13.09 13.11
C LEU A 12 -20.91 13.32 11.98
N PHE A 13 -20.84 12.40 11.02
CA PHE A 13 -20.05 12.53 9.81
C PHE A 13 -20.91 13.06 8.67
N LEU A 14 -20.39 14.03 7.91
CA LEU A 14 -21.13 14.66 6.79
C LEU A 14 -21.43 13.65 5.67
N SER A 15 -20.48 12.74 5.39
CA SER A 15 -20.60 11.63 4.44
C SER A 15 -19.50 10.58 4.73
N GLY A 16 -19.82 9.29 4.57
CA GLY A 16 -18.89 8.17 4.78
C GLY A 16 -18.96 7.51 6.16
N THR A 17 -18.30 6.35 6.28
CA THR A 17 -18.22 5.56 7.51
C THR A 17 -16.82 5.60 8.10
N ARG A 18 -16.70 5.82 9.41
CA ARG A 18 -15.40 5.76 10.11
C ARG A 18 -15.08 4.31 10.48
N GLU A 19 -14.04 3.78 9.86
CA GLU A 19 -13.43 2.52 10.28
C GLU A 19 -12.29 2.76 11.28
N SER A 20 -12.14 1.89 12.28
CA SER A 20 -11.05 1.97 13.23
C SER A 20 -10.77 0.62 13.88
N GLY A 21 -9.56 0.45 14.43
CA GLY A 21 -9.17 -0.76 15.15
C GLY A 21 -8.18 -1.61 14.34
N MET A 22 -8.22 -2.92 14.57
CA MET A 22 -7.31 -3.87 13.94
C MET A 22 -7.58 -4.01 12.44
N ASP A 23 -8.85 -3.98 12.04
CA ASP A 23 -9.25 -4.23 10.65
C ASP A 23 -8.63 -3.21 9.67
N VAL A 24 -8.58 -1.92 10.05
CA VAL A 24 -7.91 -0.88 9.26
C VAL A 24 -6.42 -1.16 9.08
N ARG A 25 -5.74 -1.66 10.13
CA ARG A 25 -4.31 -1.98 10.04
C ARG A 25 -4.07 -3.15 9.09
N VAL A 26 -4.95 -4.15 9.14
CA VAL A 26 -4.89 -5.29 8.23
C VAL A 26 -5.18 -4.87 6.79
N GLY A 27 -6.18 -4.01 6.56
CA GLY A 27 -6.47 -3.43 5.26
C GLY A 27 -5.27 -2.67 4.69
N ASN A 28 -4.64 -1.82 5.52
CA ASN A 28 -3.44 -1.08 5.14
C ASN A 28 -2.30 -2.00 4.70
N ALA A 29 -1.99 -3.05 5.46
CA ALA A 29 -0.91 -3.97 5.13
C ALA A 29 -1.22 -4.76 3.85
N THR A 30 -2.46 -5.23 3.68
CA THR A 30 -2.87 -5.95 2.47
C THR A 30 -2.71 -5.07 1.23
N ALA A 31 -3.12 -3.81 1.29
CA ALA A 31 -2.96 -2.86 0.18
C ALA A 31 -1.49 -2.61 -0.16
N VAL A 32 -0.64 -2.41 0.86
CA VAL A 32 0.81 -2.22 0.70
C VAL A 32 1.47 -3.45 0.08
N ILE A 33 1.10 -4.66 0.54
CA ILE A 33 1.63 -5.93 0.02
C ILE A 33 1.18 -6.15 -1.43
N ALA A 34 -0.04 -5.76 -1.80
CA ALA A 34 -0.53 -5.85 -3.17
C ALA A 34 0.36 -5.06 -4.14
N VAL A 35 0.69 -3.82 -3.80
CA VAL A 35 1.61 -2.98 -4.59
C VAL A 35 3.01 -3.61 -4.66
N ALA A 36 3.54 -4.09 -3.54
CA ALA A 36 4.85 -4.73 -3.49
C ALA A 36 4.93 -5.98 -4.39
N ASN A 37 3.87 -6.76 -4.48
CA ASN A 37 3.82 -7.95 -5.34
C ASN A 37 3.90 -7.61 -6.83
N VAL A 38 3.42 -6.44 -7.25
CA VAL A 38 3.56 -5.98 -8.64
C VAL A 38 5.03 -5.75 -8.98
N LEU A 39 5.77 -5.11 -8.08
CA LEU A 39 7.17 -4.72 -8.28
C LEU A 39 8.18 -5.83 -8.00
N LYS A 40 7.83 -6.82 -7.18
CA LYS A 40 8.77 -7.86 -6.72
C LYS A 40 9.45 -8.60 -7.87
N THR A 41 8.75 -8.87 -8.96
CA THR A 41 9.30 -9.61 -10.12
C THR A 41 10.14 -8.73 -11.04
N SER A 42 10.13 -7.42 -10.83
CA SER A 42 10.85 -6.41 -11.62
C SER A 42 12.18 -6.01 -10.95
N LEU A 43 12.43 -6.50 -9.73
CA LEU A 43 13.67 -6.22 -9.02
C LEU A 43 14.85 -7.07 -9.52
N GLY A 44 15.95 -6.38 -9.85
CA GLY A 44 17.28 -6.98 -10.09
C GLY A 44 17.60 -7.23 -11.57
N PRO A 45 18.80 -7.75 -11.88
CA PRO A 45 19.25 -7.98 -13.26
C PRO A 45 18.50 -9.09 -13.99
N VAL A 46 17.79 -9.95 -13.23
CA VAL A 46 16.88 -10.98 -13.75
C VAL A 46 15.41 -10.56 -13.62
N GLY A 47 15.17 -9.28 -13.31
CA GLY A 47 13.84 -8.69 -13.24
C GLY A 47 13.16 -8.73 -14.61
N LEU A 48 11.84 -8.88 -14.58
CA LEU A 48 11.00 -8.88 -15.77
C LEU A 48 10.25 -7.56 -15.89
N ASP A 49 10.21 -7.06 -17.12
CA ASP A 49 9.45 -5.86 -17.46
C ASP A 49 7.95 -6.08 -17.28
N LYS A 50 7.25 -4.97 -17.02
CA LYS A 50 5.79 -4.93 -16.95
C LYS A 50 5.25 -4.26 -18.20
N MET A 51 4.23 -4.88 -18.78
CA MET A 51 3.43 -4.29 -19.83
C MET A 51 2.21 -3.62 -19.18
N LEU A 52 2.10 -2.32 -19.38
CA LEU A 52 1.05 -1.47 -18.87
C LEU A 52 0.27 -0.92 -20.07
N VAL A 53 -1.04 -0.95 -19.98
CA VAL A 53 -1.95 -0.51 -21.06
C VAL A 53 -2.85 0.58 -20.49
N ASP A 54 -2.83 1.75 -21.11
CA ASP A 54 -3.70 2.88 -20.78
C ASP A 54 -5.12 2.66 -21.32
N ASP A 55 -6.09 3.45 -20.86
CA ASP A 55 -7.48 3.48 -21.29
C ASP A 55 -7.63 3.76 -22.80
N ILE A 56 -6.68 4.50 -23.38
CA ILE A 56 -6.63 4.82 -24.81
C ILE A 56 -6.02 3.66 -25.64
N GLY A 57 -5.41 2.67 -24.97
CA GLY A 57 -4.77 1.50 -25.58
C GLY A 57 -3.27 1.66 -25.85
N ASP A 58 -2.66 2.75 -25.37
CA ASP A 58 -1.21 2.94 -25.44
C ASP A 58 -0.49 1.96 -24.51
N VAL A 59 0.56 1.31 -25.04
CA VAL A 59 1.31 0.27 -24.34
C VAL A 59 2.65 0.82 -23.87
N THR A 60 2.89 0.79 -22.56
CA THR A 60 4.19 1.09 -21.95
C THR A 60 4.82 -0.20 -21.42
N ILE A 61 6.06 -0.50 -21.82
CA ILE A 61 6.83 -1.61 -21.28
C ILE A 61 8.00 -1.04 -20.49
N THR A 62 8.05 -1.32 -19.19
CA THR A 62 9.10 -0.78 -18.31
C THR A 62 9.39 -1.69 -17.12
N ASN A 63 10.62 -1.62 -16.63
CA ASN A 63 11.07 -2.24 -15.39
C ASN A 63 11.25 -1.23 -14.24
N ASP A 64 11.11 0.07 -14.52
CA ASP A 64 11.27 1.09 -13.50
C ASP A 64 10.06 1.12 -12.57
N GLY A 65 10.32 0.92 -11.27
CA GLY A 65 9.29 0.90 -10.25
C GLY A 65 8.54 2.23 -10.11
N ALA A 66 9.21 3.37 -10.31
CA ALA A 66 8.53 4.67 -10.23
C ALA A 66 7.54 4.85 -11.38
N THR A 67 7.96 4.54 -12.61
CA THR A 67 7.10 4.57 -13.81
C THR A 67 5.94 3.59 -13.69
N ILE A 68 6.18 2.35 -13.23
CA ILE A 68 5.13 1.34 -13.03
C ILE A 68 4.08 1.86 -12.04
N LEU A 69 4.52 2.42 -10.91
CA LEU A 69 3.59 2.92 -9.88
C LEU A 69 2.85 4.19 -10.30
N ALA A 70 3.45 5.04 -11.12
CA ALA A 70 2.81 6.25 -11.62
C ALA A 70 1.66 5.96 -12.60
N GLN A 71 1.72 4.84 -13.32
CA GLN A 71 0.65 4.40 -14.23
C GLN A 71 -0.44 3.58 -13.53
N LEU A 72 -0.26 3.19 -12.27
CA LEU A 72 -1.27 2.45 -11.51
C LEU A 72 -2.20 3.41 -10.76
N GLU A 73 -3.50 3.24 -10.95
CA GLU A 73 -4.52 3.95 -10.18
C GLU A 73 -4.67 3.35 -8.78
N VAL A 74 -3.99 3.94 -7.80
CA VAL A 74 -4.02 3.48 -6.40
C VAL A 74 -4.99 4.31 -5.57
N GLU A 75 -6.15 3.73 -5.26
CA GLU A 75 -7.17 4.37 -4.42
C GLU A 75 -6.84 4.32 -2.91
N HIS A 76 -6.21 3.23 -2.47
CA HIS A 76 -6.01 2.99 -1.05
C HIS A 76 -4.95 3.93 -0.44
N PRO A 77 -5.26 4.70 0.62
CA PRO A 77 -4.35 5.73 1.15
C PRO A 77 -2.96 5.20 1.56
N ALA A 78 -2.91 4.05 2.24
CA ALA A 78 -1.65 3.45 2.66
C ALA A 78 -0.76 2.99 1.47
N ALA A 79 -1.38 2.59 0.36
CA ALA A 79 -0.66 2.16 -0.83
C ALA A 79 -0.19 3.38 -1.65
N ARG A 80 -0.98 4.46 -1.68
CA ARG A 80 -0.60 5.73 -2.28
C ARG A 80 0.69 6.31 -1.68
N LEU A 81 0.90 6.14 -0.38
CA LEU A 81 2.16 6.54 0.27
C LEU A 81 3.39 5.82 -0.30
N LEU A 82 3.26 4.58 -0.81
CA LEU A 82 4.36 3.89 -1.47
C LEU A 82 4.62 4.44 -2.88
N VAL A 83 3.58 4.88 -3.59
CA VAL A 83 3.71 5.55 -4.89
C VAL A 83 4.48 6.85 -4.70
N ASP A 84 4.07 7.67 -3.74
CA ASP A 84 4.74 8.94 -3.43
C ASP A 84 6.21 8.70 -3.01
N LEU A 85 6.49 7.66 -2.22
CA LEU A 85 7.84 7.26 -1.83
C LEU A 85 8.71 6.92 -3.06
N ALA A 86 8.18 6.15 -4.01
CA ALA A 86 8.92 5.77 -5.22
C ALA A 86 9.23 6.99 -6.10
N THR A 87 8.25 7.87 -6.30
CA THR A 87 8.42 9.11 -7.07
C THR A 87 9.42 10.05 -6.42
N LEU A 88 9.42 10.16 -5.08
CA LEU A 88 10.42 10.97 -4.36
C LEU A 88 11.82 10.38 -4.49
N GLN A 89 11.95 9.06 -4.36
CA GLN A 89 13.25 8.38 -4.51
C GLN A 89 13.82 8.58 -5.93
N ASP A 90 12.97 8.47 -6.95
CA ASP A 90 13.35 8.71 -8.35
C ASP A 90 13.82 10.17 -8.56
N LYS A 91 13.07 11.13 -8.02
CA LYS A 91 13.39 12.55 -8.17
C LYS A 91 14.68 12.97 -7.47
N GLU A 92 14.93 12.47 -6.25
CA GLU A 92 16.06 12.92 -5.42
C GLU A 92 17.35 12.15 -5.71
N VAL A 93 17.25 10.84 -6.00
CA VAL A 93 18.42 9.95 -6.17
C VAL A 93 18.51 9.37 -7.58
N GLY A 94 17.36 9.08 -8.22
CA GLY A 94 17.30 8.46 -9.53
C GLY A 94 17.65 6.97 -9.56
N ASP A 95 17.73 6.32 -8.39
CA ASP A 95 17.96 4.87 -8.26
C ASP A 95 17.29 4.33 -6.98
N GLY A 96 17.08 3.02 -6.95
CA GLY A 96 16.53 2.30 -5.80
C GLY A 96 15.01 2.44 -5.64
N THR A 97 14.30 2.91 -6.68
CA THR A 97 12.84 3.11 -6.70
C THR A 97 12.10 1.81 -6.35
N THR A 98 12.48 0.69 -6.95
CA THR A 98 11.90 -0.63 -6.67
C THR A 98 12.30 -1.16 -5.29
N SER A 99 13.56 -1.01 -4.91
CA SER A 99 14.11 -1.54 -3.65
C SER A 99 13.49 -0.87 -2.43
N VAL A 100 13.33 0.46 -2.45
CA VAL A 100 12.79 1.22 -1.32
C VAL A 100 11.33 0.86 -1.04
N VAL A 101 10.53 0.65 -2.09
CA VAL A 101 9.12 0.24 -1.96
C VAL A 101 9.01 -1.16 -1.38
N LEU A 102 9.81 -2.11 -1.88
CA LEU A 102 9.82 -3.49 -1.38
C LEU A 102 10.27 -3.56 0.08
N LEU A 103 11.27 -2.76 0.46
CA LEU A 103 11.73 -2.66 1.83
C LEU A 103 10.63 -2.09 2.74
N ALA A 104 10.00 -0.98 2.36
CA ALA A 104 8.92 -0.36 3.13
C ALA A 104 7.75 -1.33 3.32
N ALA A 105 7.36 -2.05 2.27
CA ALA A 105 6.27 -3.03 2.34
C ALA A 105 6.60 -4.21 3.27
N GLU A 106 7.83 -4.73 3.22
CA GLU A 106 8.24 -5.82 4.12
C GLU A 106 8.31 -5.35 5.59
N LEU A 107 8.72 -4.10 5.84
CA LEU A 107 8.66 -3.51 7.19
C LEU A 107 7.24 -3.44 7.72
N VAL A 108 6.28 -2.99 6.91
CA VAL A 108 4.85 -2.96 7.28
C VAL A 108 4.32 -4.37 7.56
N ARG A 109 4.68 -5.35 6.72
CA ARG A 109 4.28 -6.76 6.92
C ARG A 109 4.80 -7.30 8.25
N ARG A 110 6.10 -7.15 8.52
CA ARG A 110 6.71 -7.62 9.77
C ARG A 110 6.16 -6.87 10.99
N GLY A 111 5.94 -5.57 10.88
CA GLY A 111 5.31 -4.78 11.93
C GLY A 111 3.89 -5.28 12.27
N GLN A 112 3.11 -5.64 11.24
CA GLN A 112 1.81 -6.27 11.46
C GLN A 112 1.93 -7.61 12.19
N ASP A 113 2.87 -8.45 11.81
CA ASP A 113 3.07 -9.75 12.44
C ASP A 113 3.46 -9.60 13.91
N LEU A 114 4.33 -8.64 14.25
CA LEU A 114 4.71 -8.32 15.63
C LEU A 114 3.52 -7.86 16.48
N MET A 115 2.65 -7.02 15.91
CA MET A 115 1.44 -6.57 16.60
C MET A 115 0.45 -7.73 16.82
N LYS A 116 0.29 -8.61 15.83
CA LYS A 116 -0.67 -9.72 15.88
C LYS A 116 -0.21 -10.88 16.77
N LEU A 117 1.06 -11.27 16.68
CA LEU A 117 1.60 -12.46 17.34
C LEU A 117 2.08 -12.17 18.75
N THR A 118 2.73 -11.03 18.95
CA THR A 118 3.43 -10.69 20.20
C THR A 118 2.63 -9.67 21.03
N GLY A 119 1.60 -9.05 20.46
CA GLY A 119 0.86 -7.97 21.11
C GLY A 119 1.70 -6.70 21.33
N LEU A 120 2.78 -6.53 20.54
CA LEU A 120 3.70 -5.40 20.70
C LEU A 120 2.99 -4.08 20.39
N HIS A 121 3.16 -3.09 21.27
CA HIS A 121 2.58 -1.76 21.05
C HIS A 121 3.38 -1.03 19.95
N PRO A 122 2.72 -0.37 18.97
CA PRO A 122 3.41 0.23 17.82
C PRO A 122 4.48 1.29 18.14
N THR A 123 4.47 1.86 19.35
CA THR A 123 5.39 2.92 19.79
C THR A 123 6.51 2.42 20.71
N THR A 124 6.45 1.16 21.16
CA THR A 124 7.34 0.62 22.21
C THR A 124 8.23 -0.46 21.62
#